data_AF-A0A4Q5RFT6-F1
#
_entry.id   AF-A0A4Q5RFT6-F1
#
_cell.length_a   1.000
_cell.length_b   1.000
_cell.length_c   1.000
_cell.angle_alpha   90.00
_cell.angle_beta   90.00
_cell.angle_gamma   90.00
#
_symmetry.space_group_name_H-M   'P 1'
#
loop_
_entity.id
_entity.type
_entity.pdbx_description
1 polymer ?
#
loop_
_entity_poly.entity_id
_entity_poly.type
_entity_poly.pdbx_seq_one_letter_code
_entity_poly.pdbx_strand_id
1 'polypeptide(L)'
;MPVRSFDAEASRRLLASAFPGNVRELRAADLPPPPNPTTAPREATAATPLALGDGPGPSLREQTLAIMQNTLLQTRGDVVAAAGRLRIGRSPLCRLLQSGDLRLPQQ
;
A
#
# COMPACT_ATOMS: atom_id res chain seq x y z
N MET A 1 27.52 -26.79 19.26
CA MET A 1 26.54 -25.69 19.35
C MET A 1 25.30 -26.22 20.04
N PRO A 2 24.84 -25.65 21.17
CA PRO A 2 23.67 -26.15 21.88
C PRO A 2 22.38 -25.71 21.18
N VAL A 3 21.46 -26.64 20.97
CA VAL A 3 20.15 -26.37 20.37
C VAL A 3 19.23 -25.87 21.47
N ARG A 4 18.79 -24.61 21.40
CA ARG A 4 17.82 -24.06 22.36
C ARG A 4 16.45 -24.66 22.06
N SER A 5 15.95 -25.46 23.00
CA SER A 5 14.60 -26.03 22.93
C SER A 5 13.56 -24.93 23.18
N PHE A 6 12.44 -25.00 22.47
CA PHE A 6 11.31 -24.10 22.67
C PHE A 6 10.63 -24.35 24.02
N ASP A 7 10.24 -23.28 24.70
CA ASP A 7 9.45 -23.34 25.92
C ASP A 7 8.02 -23.83 25.61
N ALA A 8 7.49 -24.70 26.48
CA ALA A 8 6.25 -25.44 26.22
C ALA A 8 5.03 -24.53 26.11
N GLU A 9 5.06 -23.39 26.82
CA GLU A 9 3.99 -22.40 26.77
C GLU A 9 3.96 -21.65 25.43
N ALA A 10 5.13 -21.32 24.89
CA ALA A 10 5.26 -20.63 23.60
C ALA A 10 4.76 -21.48 22.43
N SER A 11 5.03 -22.79 22.47
CA SER A 11 4.55 -23.73 21.46
C SER A 11 3.01 -23.86 21.48
N ARG A 12 2.41 -23.84 22.67
CA ARG A 12 0.95 -23.94 22.82
C ARG A 12 0.21 -22.71 22.29
N ARG A 13 0.79 -21.52 22.42
CA ARG A 13 0.23 -20.26 21.87
C ARG A 13 0.35 -20.20 20.35
N LEU A 14 1.42 -20.75 19.78
CA LEU A 14 1.61 -20.87 18.34
C LEU A 14 0.62 -21.83 17.69
N LEU A 15 0.36 -22.98 18.31
CA LEU A 15 -0.60 -23.97 17.80
C LEU A 15 -2.06 -23.55 17.96
N ALA A 16 -2.38 -22.70 18.94
CA ALA A 16 -3.73 -22.17 19.13
C ALA A 16 -4.11 -21.07 18.12
N SER A 17 -3.14 -20.51 17.39
CA SER A 17 -3.40 -19.50 16.38
C SER A 17 -3.75 -20.16 15.05
N ALA A 18 -5.02 -20.12 14.67
CA ALA A 18 -5.51 -20.58 13.38
C ALA A 18 -5.12 -19.59 12.27
N PHE A 19 -3.83 -19.52 11.92
CA PHE A 19 -3.39 -18.79 10.74
C PHE A 19 -3.40 -19.73 9.52
N PRO A 20 -4.22 -19.45 8.49
CA PRO A 20 -4.17 -20.21 7.26
C PRO A 20 -2.94 -19.76 6.47
N GLY A 21 -1.82 -20.44 6.67
CA GLY A 21 -0.80 -20.59 5.63
C GLY A 21 0.25 -19.50 5.47
N ASN A 22 0.83 -18.93 6.54
CA ASN A 22 2.00 -18.05 6.43
C ASN A 22 3.15 -18.44 7.37
N VAL A 23 3.98 -19.40 6.95
CA VAL A 23 5.27 -19.71 7.60
C VAL A 23 6.29 -18.55 7.47
N ARG A 24 5.98 -17.53 6.67
CA ARG A 24 6.86 -16.37 6.43
C ARG A 24 6.87 -15.32 7.53
N GLU A 25 5.86 -15.28 8.40
CA GLU A 25 5.76 -14.24 9.44
C GLU A 25 6.47 -14.60 10.75
N LEU A 26 6.82 -15.87 10.94
CA LEU A 26 7.54 -16.34 12.13
C LEU A 26 8.96 -15.76 12.28
N ARG A 27 9.56 -15.19 11.22
CA ARG A 27 10.88 -14.53 11.31
C ARG A 27 10.82 -13.07 11.78
N ALA A 28 9.64 -12.46 11.88
CA ALA A 28 9.53 -11.03 12.17
C ALA A 28 9.54 -10.69 13.68
N ALA A 29 9.51 -11.69 14.56
CA ALA A 29 9.38 -11.47 16.00
C ALA A 29 10.71 -11.19 16.74
N ASP A 30 11.86 -11.17 16.04
CA ASP A 30 13.19 -11.06 16.68
C ASP A 30 13.94 -9.75 16.37
N LEU A 31 13.23 -8.68 15.97
CA LEU A 31 13.86 -7.40 15.70
C LEU A 31 13.64 -6.39 16.85
N PRO A 32 14.69 -5.93 17.55
CA PRO A 32 14.54 -4.90 18.59
C PRO A 32 14.17 -3.55 17.95
N PRO A 33 13.41 -2.69 18.66
CA PRO A 33 12.94 -1.42 18.09
C PRO A 33 14.11 -0.46 17.87
N PRO A 34 14.15 0.28 16.73
CA PRO A 34 15.19 1.26 16.51
C PRO A 34 15.00 2.48 17.44
N PRO A 35 16.10 3.04 17.99
CA PRO A 35 16.04 4.30 18.70
C PRO A 35 15.81 5.46 17.72
N ASN A 36 14.85 6.33 18.05
CA ASN A 36 14.54 7.55 17.32
C ASN A 36 15.82 8.39 17.09
N PRO A 37 15.93 9.06 15.93
CA PRO A 37 16.17 10.50 16.04
C PRO A 37 15.32 11.33 15.07
N THR A 38 14.81 12.41 15.64
CA THR A 38 14.28 13.62 15.01
C THR A 38 14.98 14.03 13.72
N THR A 39 14.23 14.13 12.61
CA THR A 39 14.48 15.10 11.54
C THR A 39 13.18 15.51 10.83
N ALA A 40 12.81 16.78 11.04
CA ALA A 40 12.00 17.70 10.23
C ALA A 40 10.52 17.35 9.88
N PRO A 41 9.56 18.24 10.23
CA PRO A 41 8.19 18.18 9.73
C PRO A 41 8.16 18.69 8.28
N ARG A 42 8.20 17.77 7.32
CA ARG A 42 7.84 18.10 5.94
C ARG A 42 6.32 17.98 5.82
N GLU A 43 5.65 19.10 6.02
CA GLU A 43 4.29 19.31 5.53
C GLU A 43 4.27 19.03 4.02
N ALA A 44 3.83 17.83 3.67
CA ALA A 44 3.25 17.56 2.37
C ALA A 44 1.82 17.10 2.67
N THR A 45 0.94 18.09 2.76
CA THR A 45 -0.51 17.97 2.73
C THR A 45 -0.96 16.93 1.70
N ALA A 46 -1.28 15.74 2.19
CA ALA A 46 -2.28 14.86 1.60
C ALA A 46 -3.21 14.43 2.72
N ALA A 47 -3.92 15.42 3.26
CA ALA A 47 -5.15 15.17 3.98
C ALA A 47 -6.14 14.51 3.01
N THR A 48 -6.24 13.20 3.06
CA THR A 48 -7.55 12.56 2.94
C THR A 48 -7.66 11.70 4.19
N PRO A 49 -8.58 12.02 5.13
CA PRO A 49 -8.75 11.20 6.31
C PRO A 49 -9.08 9.79 5.83
N LEU A 50 -8.22 8.84 6.21
CA LEU A 50 -8.57 7.42 6.24
C LEU A 50 -9.76 7.31 7.19
N ALA A 51 -10.96 7.41 6.63
CA ALA A 51 -12.14 6.89 7.27
C ALA A 51 -11.86 5.40 7.48
N LEU A 52 -11.41 5.06 8.69
CA LEU A 52 -11.58 3.75 9.30
C LEU A 52 -13.09 3.47 9.37
N GLY A 53 -13.69 3.24 8.22
CA GLY A 53 -14.99 2.60 8.10
C GLY A 53 -14.70 1.12 7.98
N ASP A 54 -15.21 0.35 8.94
CA ASP A 54 -15.24 -1.12 8.98
C ASP A 54 -16.19 -1.68 7.90
N GLY A 55 -16.12 -1.12 6.70
CA GLY A 55 -16.77 -1.60 5.49
C GLY A 55 -15.74 -2.29 4.61
N PRO A 56 -16.16 -3.13 3.65
CA PRO A 56 -15.24 -3.64 2.65
C PRO A 56 -14.55 -2.45 1.98
N GLY A 57 -13.26 -2.28 2.28
CA GLY A 57 -12.46 -1.19 1.74
C GLY A 57 -12.52 -1.19 0.22
N PRO A 58 -12.21 -0.05 -0.41
CA PRO A 58 -12.28 0.07 -1.86
C PRO A 58 -11.50 -1.07 -2.51
N SER A 59 -12.07 -1.66 -3.56
CA SER A 59 -11.42 -2.77 -4.27
C SER A 59 -10.04 -2.34 -4.76
N LEU A 60 -9.11 -3.28 -4.94
CA LEU A 60 -7.79 -2.97 -5.51
C LEU A 60 -7.91 -2.24 -6.85
N ARG A 61 -8.95 -2.57 -7.64
CA ARG A 61 -9.28 -1.88 -8.89
C ARG A 61 -9.63 -0.41 -8.64
N GLU A 62 -10.52 -0.12 -7.70
CA GLU A 62 -10.90 1.25 -7.34
C GLU A 62 -9.71 2.06 -6.82
N GLN A 63 -8.90 1.48 -5.92
CA GLN A 63 -7.70 2.15 -5.42
C GLN A 63 -6.72 2.47 -6.55
N THR A 64 -6.53 1.52 -7.46
CA THR A 64 -5.66 1.73 -8.63
C THR A 64 -6.17 2.88 -9.50
N LEU A 65 -7.47 2.91 -9.82
CA LEU A 65 -8.08 3.99 -10.58
C LEU A 65 -7.96 5.34 -9.87
N ALA A 66 -8.19 5.38 -8.55
CA ALA A 66 -8.06 6.60 -7.75
C ALA A 66 -6.63 7.16 -7.79
N ILE A 67 -5.60 6.31 -7.65
CA ILE A 67 -4.19 6.70 -7.75
C ILE A 67 -3.87 7.23 -9.17
N MET A 68 -4.35 6.54 -10.21
CA MET A 68 -4.14 6.96 -11.59
C MET A 68 -4.82 8.30 -11.89
N GLN A 69 -6.06 8.47 -11.44
CA GLN A 69 -6.83 9.71 -11.58
C GLN A 69 -6.15 10.88 -10.86
N ASN A 70 -5.70 10.68 -9.62
CA ASN A 70 -4.98 11.71 -8.86
C ASN A 70 -3.68 12.10 -9.58
N THR A 71 -2.96 11.12 -10.12
CA THR A 71 -1.72 11.40 -10.87
C THR A 71 -2.00 12.20 -12.15
N LEU A 72 -3.10 11.93 -12.85
CA LEU A 72 -3.55 12.72 -14.00
C LEU A 72 -3.90 14.16 -13.61
N LEU A 73 -4.56 14.38 -12.46
CA LEU A 73 -4.85 15.72 -11.96
C LEU A 73 -3.57 16.49 -11.63
N GLN A 74 -2.62 15.85 -10.94
CA GLN A 74 -1.32 16.47 -10.60
C GLN A 74 -0.46 16.79 -11.81
N THR A 75 -0.66 16.10 -12.92
CA THR A 75 0.03 16.33 -14.19
C THR A 75 -0.80 17.16 -15.17
N ARG A 76 -1.93 17.74 -14.72
CA ARG A 76 -2.83 18.59 -15.52
C ARG A 76 -3.30 17.92 -16.81
N GLY A 77 -3.49 16.61 -16.78
CA GLY A 77 -3.95 15.83 -17.93
C GLY A 77 -2.85 15.39 -18.90
N ASP A 78 -1.56 15.65 -18.62
CA ASP A 78 -0.47 15.11 -19.42
C ASP A 78 -0.29 13.61 -19.17
N VAL A 79 -0.77 12.80 -20.11
CA VAL A 79 -0.72 11.33 -20.07
C VAL A 79 0.71 10.80 -20.07
N VAL A 80 1.65 11.48 -20.75
CA VAL A 80 3.06 11.05 -20.81
C VAL A 80 3.73 11.29 -19.47
N ALA A 81 3.53 12.46 -18.88
CA ALA A 81 4.03 12.78 -17.55
C ALA A 81 3.40 11.86 -16.47
N ALA A 82 2.09 11.59 -16.56
CA ALA A 82 1.41 10.68 -15.65
C ALA A 82 1.94 9.24 -15.74
N ALA A 83 2.12 8.72 -16.96
CA ALA A 83 2.70 7.40 -17.20
C ALA A 83 4.12 7.30 -16.61
N GLY A 84 4.94 8.34 -16.82
CA GLY A 84 6.29 8.42 -16.26
C GLY A 84 6.31 8.38 -14.72
N ARG A 85 5.36 9.06 -14.07
CA ARG A 85 5.21 9.07 -12.61
C ARG A 85 4.75 7.73 -12.05
N LEU A 86 3.80 7.09 -12.72
CA LEU A 86 3.27 5.79 -12.32
C LEU A 86 4.19 4.61 -12.71
N ARG A 87 5.25 4.87 -13.49
CA ARG A 87 6.16 3.85 -14.05
C ARG A 87 5.42 2.77 -14.86
N ILE A 88 4.37 3.17 -15.57
CA ILE A 88 3.58 2.31 -16.47
C ILE A 88 3.69 2.80 -17.91
N GLY A 89 3.34 1.94 -18.87
CA GLY A 89 3.23 2.35 -20.27
C GLY A 89 2.09 3.35 -20.51
N ARG A 90 2.13 4.05 -21.65
CA ARG A 90 1.05 4.97 -22.06
C ARG A 90 -0.24 4.25 -22.42
N SER A 91 -0.15 3.08 -23.04
CA SER A 91 -1.31 2.34 -23.57
C SER A 91 -2.36 2.00 -22.52
N PRO A 92 -2.00 1.54 -21.30
CA PRO A 92 -2.96 1.37 -20.20
C PRO A 92 -3.76 2.64 -19.87
N LEU A 93 -3.10 3.80 -19.73
CA LEU A 93 -3.80 5.05 -19.44
C LEU A 93 -4.71 5.47 -20.60
N CYS A 94 -4.25 5.37 -21.84
CA CYS A 94 -5.08 5.68 -23.01
C CYS A 94 -6.33 4.77 -23.09
N ARG A 95 -6.20 3.47 -22.81
CA ARG A 95 -7.35 2.55 -22.79
C ARG A 95 -8.35 2.93 -21.70
N LEU A 96 -7.89 3.31 -20.52
CA LEU A 96 -8.75 3.72 -19.39
C LEU A 96 -9.44 5.07 -19.64
N LEU A 97 -8.79 5.97 -20.38
CA LEU A 97 -9.41 7.21 -20.84
C LEU A 97 -10.48 6.95 -21.92
N GLN A 98 -10.23 6.01 -22.83
CA GLN A 98 -11.19 5.61 -23.87
C GLN A 98 -12.40 4.86 -23.30
N SER A 99 -12.20 4.03 -22.28
CA SER A 99 -13.30 3.35 -21.57
C SER A 99 -14.11 4.29 -20.67
N GLY A 100 -13.58 5.47 -20.36
CA GLY A 100 -14.20 6.43 -19.44
C GLY A 100 -13.97 6.12 -17.95
N ASP A 101 -13.15 5.11 -17.64
CA ASP A 101 -12.73 4.79 -16.26
C ASP A 101 -11.85 5.89 -15.66
N LEU A 102 -11.11 6.62 -16.51
CA LEU A 102 -10.35 7.82 -16.14
C LEU A 102 -10.88 9.04 -16.89
N ARG A 103 -10.86 10.21 -16.24
CA ARG A 103 -11.28 11.48 -16.83
C ARG A 103 -10.12 12.46 -16.87
N LEU A 104 -9.97 13.16 -17.99
CA LEU A 104 -9.04 14.28 -18.07
C LEU A 104 -9.62 15.45 -17.25
N PRO A 105 -8.77 16.20 -16.53
CA PRO A 105 -9.21 17.46 -15.95
C PRO A 105 -9.71 18.36 -17.10
N GLN A 106 -10.99 18.73 -17.08
CA GLN A 106 -11.48 19.78 -17.97
C GLN A 106 -10.74 21.07 -17.62
N GLN A 107 -10.06 21.66 -18.61
CA GLN A 107 -9.43 22.97 -18.51
C GLN A 107 -10.45 24.08 -18.72
#